data_AF-A0A9Q0T5J7-F1
#
_entry.id   AF-A0A9Q0T5J7-F1
#
_cell.length_a   1.000
_cell.length_b   1.000
_cell.length_c   1.000
_cell.angle_alpha   90.00
_cell.angle_beta   90.00
_cell.angle_gamma   90.00
#
_symmetry.space_group_name_H-M   'P 1'
#
loop_
_entity.id
_entity.type
_entity.pdbx_description
1 polymer ?
#
loop_
_entity_poly.entity_id
_entity_poly.type
_entity_poly.pdbx_seq_one_letter_code
_entity_poly.pdbx_strand_id
1 'polypeptide(L)'
;MCVLQVIGVVVADTHENAKLAATKVVIEYEELPAILSTQEAVDAKSFHPNSEKCLKKGDVDLCFQSGQCDKIIDGEVHLGGQEHFYLEPQSSLVWTMDSDSEVHMISSTQDLNICTYG
;
A
#
# COMPACT_ATOMS: atom_id res chain seq x y z
N MET A 1 -3.20 -6.91 10.83
CA MET A 1 -3.24 -7.59 9.51
C MET A 1 -4.33 -6.92 8.70
N CYS A 2 -4.10 -6.58 7.43
CA CYS A 2 -5.18 -6.10 6.56
C CYS A 2 -5.85 -7.28 5.84
N VAL A 3 -7.09 -7.09 5.39
CA VAL A 3 -7.75 -8.05 4.51
C VAL A 3 -6.93 -8.15 3.21
N LEU A 4 -6.74 -9.36 2.68
CA LEU A 4 -5.90 -9.69 1.51
C LEU A 4 -4.38 -9.65 1.73
N GLN A 5 -3.88 -9.49 2.96
CA GLN A 5 -2.46 -9.71 3.24
C GLN A 5 -2.08 -11.16 2.89
N VAL A 6 -1.02 -11.34 2.09
CA VAL A 6 -0.56 -12.68 1.68
C VAL A 6 0.00 -13.44 2.89
N ILE A 7 -0.55 -14.63 3.15
CA ILE A 7 -0.12 -15.52 4.24
C ILE A 7 0.76 -16.66 3.73
N GLY A 8 0.55 -17.10 2.49
CA GLY A 8 1.31 -18.17 1.86
C GLY A 8 0.97 -18.31 0.37
N VAL A 9 1.72 -19.16 -0.31
CA VAL A 9 1.57 -19.45 -1.75
C VAL A 9 1.38 -20.95 -1.95
N VAL A 10 0.38 -21.32 -2.75
CA VAL A 10 0.14 -22.72 -3.15
C VAL A 10 0.73 -22.94 -4.54
N VAL A 11 1.56 -23.99 -4.66
CA VAL A 11 2.21 -24.37 -5.92
C VAL A 11 1.63 -25.71 -6.38
N ALA A 12 1.27 -25.80 -7.66
CA ALA A 12 0.77 -27.01 -8.29
C ALA A 12 1.23 -27.08 -9.75
N ASP A 13 0.98 -28.23 -10.38
CA ASP A 13 1.24 -28.50 -11.80
C ASP A 13 0.39 -27.64 -12.76
N THR A 14 -0.79 -27.21 -12.33
CA THR A 14 -1.67 -26.31 -13.08
C THR A 14 -2.21 -25.17 -12.22
N HIS A 15 -2.53 -24.04 -12.86
CA HIS A 15 -3.12 -22.87 -12.19
C HIS A 15 -4.44 -23.22 -11.49
N GLU A 16 -5.30 -24.01 -12.14
CA GLU A 16 -6.59 -24.42 -11.57
C GLU A 16 -6.42 -25.31 -10.33
N ASN A 17 -5.46 -26.23 -10.35
CA ASN A 17 -5.16 -27.07 -9.18
C ASN A 17 -4.66 -26.21 -8.01
N ALA A 18 -3.76 -25.26 -8.27
CA ALA A 18 -3.26 -24.35 -7.23
C ALA A 18 -4.40 -23.52 -6.61
N LYS A 19 -5.30 -22.99 -7.44
CA LYS A 19 -6.46 -22.22 -7.00
C LYS A 19 -7.43 -23.05 -6.17
N LEU A 20 -7.76 -24.27 -6.61
CA LEU A 20 -8.63 -25.19 -5.87
C LEU A 20 -8.01 -25.71 -4.58
N ALA A 21 -6.69 -25.84 -4.51
CA ALA A 21 -5.98 -26.21 -3.30
C ALA A 21 -5.91 -25.04 -2.31
N ALA A 22 -5.71 -23.81 -2.78
CA ALA A 22 -5.70 -22.61 -1.95
C ALA A 22 -7.02 -22.39 -1.20
N THR A 23 -8.18 -22.71 -1.81
CA THR A 23 -9.49 -22.60 -1.13
C THR A 23 -9.70 -23.62 -0.02
N LYS A 24 -8.85 -24.65 0.10
CA LYS A 24 -8.92 -25.67 1.15
C LYS A 24 -8.04 -25.36 2.36
N VAL A 25 -7.21 -24.32 2.27
CA VAL A 25 -6.35 -23.90 3.38
C VAL A 25 -7.24 -23.30 4.47
N VAL A 26 -7.16 -23.85 5.68
CA VAL A 26 -7.86 -23.34 6.87
C VAL A 26 -6.87 -22.54 7.70
N ILE A 27 -7.26 -21.33 8.06
CA ILE A 27 -6.45 -20.42 8.88
C ILE A 27 -7.32 -19.98 10.06
N GLU A 28 -6.79 -20.10 11.26
CA GLU A 28 -7.42 -19.61 12.48
C GLU A 28 -6.84 -18.24 12.82
N TYR A 29 -7.71 -17.29 13.17
CA TYR A 29 -7.34 -15.92 13.49
C TYR A 29 -7.82 -15.55 14.89
N GLU A 30 -7.03 -14.72 15.56
CA GLU A 30 -7.47 -13.95 16.72
C GLU A 30 -7.75 -12.52 16.27
N GLU A 31 -8.94 -12.02 16.54
CA GLU A 31 -9.31 -10.65 16.20
C GLU A 31 -8.64 -9.65 17.16
N LEU A 32 -7.98 -8.65 16.58
CA LEU A 32 -7.37 -7.54 17.30
C LEU A 32 -8.01 -6.23 16.84
N PRO A 33 -8.03 -5.19 17.70
CA PRO A 33 -8.55 -3.87 17.32
C PRO A 33 -7.87 -3.34 16.05
N ALA A 34 -8.67 -2.90 15.08
CA ALA A 34 -8.19 -2.33 13.82
C ALA A 34 -8.45 -0.82 13.76
N ILE A 35 -7.55 -0.11 13.07
CA ILE A 35 -7.71 1.30 12.72
C ILE A 35 -7.97 1.35 11.21
N LEU A 36 -9.15 1.81 10.81
CA LEU A 36 -9.66 1.72 9.43
C LEU A 36 -9.86 3.09 8.78
N SER A 37 -10.10 4.15 9.56
CA SER A 37 -10.28 5.51 9.05
C SER A 37 -9.09 6.43 9.35
N THR A 38 -8.99 7.51 8.58
CA THR A 38 -8.01 8.58 8.82
C THR A 38 -8.23 9.23 10.19
N GLN A 39 -9.48 9.44 10.58
CA GLN A 39 -9.83 10.01 11.89
C GLN A 39 -9.39 9.10 13.04
N GLU A 40 -9.67 7.80 12.97
CA GLU A 40 -9.21 6.83 13.97
C GLU A 40 -7.68 6.81 14.10
N ALA A 41 -6.95 6.95 12.99
CA ALA A 41 -5.49 7.02 13.01
C ALA A 41 -4.98 8.29 13.70
N VAL A 42 -5.64 9.44 13.49
CA VAL A 42 -5.34 10.70 14.18
C VAL A 42 -5.59 10.56 15.68
N ASP A 43 -6.75 10.03 16.07
CA ASP A 43 -7.14 9.86 17.47
C ASP A 43 -6.19 8.90 18.21
N ALA A 44 -5.74 7.83 17.54
CA ALA A 44 -4.78 6.86 18.06
C ALA A 44 -3.31 7.31 17.95
N LYS A 45 -3.02 8.47 17.33
CA LYS A 45 -1.66 8.94 16.99
C LYS A 45 -0.85 7.90 16.20
N SER A 46 -1.52 7.14 15.34
CA SER A 46 -0.95 6.04 14.58
C SER A 46 -0.40 6.55 13.24
N PHE A 47 0.78 7.18 13.27
CA PHE A 47 1.44 7.75 12.08
C PHE A 47 2.69 6.97 11.67
N HIS A 48 3.04 7.04 10.38
CA HIS A 48 4.32 6.52 9.91
C HIS A 48 5.47 7.38 10.46
N PRO A 49 6.60 6.78 10.88
CA PRO A 49 7.73 7.53 11.39
C PRO A 49 8.27 8.54 10.36
N ASN A 50 8.69 9.72 10.81
CA ASN A 50 9.33 10.75 9.97
C ASN A 50 8.47 11.24 8.77
N SER A 51 7.14 11.10 8.87
CA SER A 51 6.20 11.49 7.81
C SER A 51 5.68 12.92 7.92
N GLU A 52 5.87 13.60 9.04
CA GLU A 52 5.47 15.00 9.20
C GLU A 52 6.24 15.89 8.22
N LYS A 53 5.49 16.62 7.39
CA LYS A 53 6.02 17.61 6.45
C LYS A 53 5.24 18.90 6.62
N CYS A 54 5.95 20.01 6.73
CA CYS A 54 5.36 21.34 6.81
C CYS A 54 6.10 22.30 5.87
N LEU A 55 5.36 23.01 5.03
CA LEU A 55 5.87 24.09 4.18
C LEU A 55 5.15 25.38 4.59
N LYS A 56 5.89 26.35 5.14
CA LYS A 56 5.38 27.68 5.51
C LYS A 56 6.12 28.76 4.71
N LYS A 57 5.38 29.76 4.23
CA LYS A 57 5.95 30.94 3.56
C LYS A 57 5.30 32.21 4.12
N GLY A 58 6.13 33.12 4.62
CA GLY A 58 5.69 34.35 5.28
C GLY A 58 5.13 34.12 6.69
N ASP A 59 4.49 35.15 7.23
CA ASP A 59 3.89 35.15 8.56
C ASP A 59 2.36 35.12 8.47
N VAL A 60 1.81 33.91 8.50
CA VAL A 60 0.36 33.66 8.43
C VAL A 60 -0.34 34.21 9.67
N ASP A 61 0.29 34.11 10.84
CA ASP A 61 -0.28 34.52 12.12
C ASP A 61 -0.48 36.03 12.16
N LEU A 62 0.52 36.79 11.70
CA LEU A 62 0.43 38.25 11.56
C LEU A 62 -0.64 38.66 10.53
N CYS A 63 -0.80 37.94 9.42
CA CYS A 63 -1.83 38.23 8.42
C CYS A 63 -3.24 38.15 9.03
N PHE A 64 -3.54 37.07 9.76
CA PHE A 64 -4.82 36.92 10.45
C PHE A 64 -5.04 37.96 11.56
N GLN A 65 -4.00 38.31 12.33
CA GLN A 65 -4.11 39.26 13.44
C GLN A 65 -4.21 40.73 12.99
N SER A 66 -3.56 41.08 11.87
CA SER A 66 -3.46 42.46 11.40
C SER A 66 -4.76 43.02 10.77
N GLY A 67 -5.79 42.18 10.62
CA GLY A 67 -7.04 42.58 9.96
C GLY A 67 -6.90 42.78 8.46
N GLN A 68 -5.80 42.30 7.85
CA GLN A 68 -5.60 42.33 6.39
C GLN A 68 -6.52 41.35 5.63
N CYS A 69 -7.16 40.42 6.32
CA CYS A 69 -8.12 39.47 5.74
C CYS A 69 -9.55 40.00 5.84
N ASP A 70 -10.15 40.39 4.70
CA ASP A 70 -11.55 40.84 4.66
C ASP A 70 -12.57 39.73 4.97
N LYS A 71 -12.21 38.48 4.67
CA LYS A 71 -13.04 37.29 4.87
C LYS A 71 -12.19 36.08 5.22
N ILE A 72 -12.74 35.22 6.08
CA ILE A 72 -12.17 33.92 6.43
C ILE A 72 -13.19 32.86 6.02
N ILE A 73 -12.74 31.86 5.27
CA ILE A 73 -13.54 30.71 4.87
C ILE A 73 -12.83 29.47 5.37
N ASP A 74 -13.56 28.62 6.08
CA ASP A 74 -13.06 27.39 6.68
C ASP A 74 -13.95 26.22 6.27
N GLY A 75 -13.36 25.04 6.12
CA GLY A 75 -14.06 23.84 5.72
C GLY A 75 -13.11 22.68 5.42
N GLU A 76 -13.68 21.50 5.27
CA GLU A 76 -12.95 20.25 5.04
C GLU A 76 -13.44 19.56 3.77
N VAL A 77 -12.54 18.85 3.09
CA VAL A 77 -12.86 18.00 1.94
C VAL A 77 -12.23 16.63 2.13
N HIS A 78 -13.00 15.60 1.79
CA HIS A 78 -12.55 14.21 1.79
C HIS A 78 -12.47 13.71 0.35
N LEU A 79 -11.37 13.02 0.03
CA LEU A 79 -11.14 12.41 -1.27
C LEU A 79 -10.99 10.90 -1.08
N GLY A 80 -11.67 10.12 -1.92
CA GLY A 80 -11.60 8.66 -1.90
C GLY A 80 -10.33 8.11 -2.55
N GLY A 81 -10.13 6.80 -2.40
CA GLY A 81 -9.08 6.07 -3.10
C GLY A 81 -9.40 5.85 -4.58
N GLN A 82 -8.39 5.44 -5.35
CA GLN A 82 -8.50 5.07 -6.75
C GLN A 82 -7.70 3.79 -7.01
N GLU A 83 -8.32 2.84 -7.70
CA GLU A 83 -7.63 1.65 -8.18
C GLU A 83 -6.92 1.96 -9.51
N HIS A 84 -5.72 1.40 -9.71
CA HIS A 84 -4.96 1.63 -10.95
C HIS A 84 -5.66 1.03 -12.16
N PHE A 85 -6.25 -0.15 -11.98
CA PHE A 85 -7.03 -0.86 -13.00
C PHE A 85 -6.27 -1.05 -14.32
N TYR A 86 -5.00 -1.47 -14.21
CA TYR A 86 -4.18 -1.83 -15.37
C TYR A 86 -4.86 -2.95 -16.16
N LEU A 87 -4.79 -2.87 -17.50
CA LEU A 87 -5.33 -3.91 -18.38
C LEU A 87 -4.59 -5.24 -18.23
N GLU A 88 -3.28 -5.18 -17.94
CA GLU A 88 -2.48 -6.34 -17.54
C GLU A 88 -2.37 -6.37 -16.01
N PRO A 89 -2.88 -7.43 -15.34
CA PRO A 89 -2.66 -7.64 -13.91
C PRO A 89 -1.18 -7.93 -13.59
N GLN A 90 -0.82 -7.81 -12.32
CA GLN A 90 0.52 -8.17 -11.84
C GLN A 90 0.85 -9.64 -12.21
N SER A 91 1.99 -9.84 -12.87
CA SER A 91 2.42 -11.14 -13.38
C SER A 91 3.94 -11.27 -13.33
N SER A 92 4.41 -12.49 -13.05
CA SER A 92 5.83 -12.84 -13.04
C SER A 92 6.03 -14.29 -13.45
N LEU A 93 7.07 -14.54 -14.25
CA LEU A 93 7.52 -15.87 -14.65
C LEU A 93 8.98 -16.04 -14.25
N VAL A 94 9.29 -17.10 -13.51
CA VAL A 94 10.64 -17.39 -12.99
C VAL A 94 11.03 -18.82 -13.30
N TRP A 95 12.27 -19.04 -13.73
CA TRP A 95 12.82 -20.38 -13.95
C TRP A 95 14.33 -20.43 -13.69
N THR A 96 14.81 -21.61 -13.29
CA THR A 96 16.23 -21.87 -13.01
C THR A 96 16.99 -22.23 -14.29
N MET A 97 18.29 -21.92 -14.32
CA MET A 97 19.21 -22.32 -15.38
C MET A 97 20.07 -23.53 -14.97
N ASP A 98 20.75 -24.11 -15.96
CA ASP A 98 21.63 -25.28 -15.77
C ASP A 98 22.87 -24.98 -14.90
N SER A 99 23.22 -23.70 -14.77
CA SER A 99 24.22 -23.18 -13.85
C SER A 99 23.63 -23.15 -12.43
N ASP A 100 24.25 -23.90 -11.51
CA ASP A 100 23.88 -23.92 -10.09
C ASP A 100 23.93 -22.48 -9.54
N SER A 101 22.74 -21.89 -9.31
CA SER A 101 22.42 -20.58 -8.70
C SER A 101 21.86 -19.48 -9.61
N GLU A 102 21.75 -19.69 -10.93
CA GLU A 102 21.16 -18.67 -11.81
C GLU A 102 19.65 -18.88 -12.01
N VAL A 103 18.90 -17.78 -11.91
CA VAL A 103 17.46 -17.71 -12.19
C VAL A 103 17.19 -16.61 -13.21
N HIS A 104 16.28 -16.87 -14.15
CA HIS A 104 15.73 -15.85 -15.02
C HIS A 104 14.32 -15.49 -14.57
N MET A 105 14.00 -14.21 -14.69
CA MET A 105 12.71 -13.65 -14.34
C MET A 105 12.22 -12.71 -15.43
N ILE A 106 10.95 -12.81 -15.76
CA ILE A 106 10.19 -11.82 -16.51
C ILE A 106 9.10 -11.31 -15.57
N SER A 107 8.95 -9.99 -15.46
CA SER A 107 7.98 -9.37 -14.55
C SER A 107 7.35 -8.13 -15.17
N SER A 108 6.04 -7.95 -14.96
CA SER A 108 5.34 -6.71 -15.27
C SER A 108 5.58 -5.72 -14.12
N THR A 109 6.74 -5.04 -14.16
CA THR A 109 7.20 -4.07 -13.14
C THR A 109 7.67 -2.76 -13.76
N GLN A 110 7.56 -1.67 -12.99
CA GLN A 110 8.13 -0.37 -13.35
C GLN A 110 9.58 -0.21 -12.85
N ASP A 111 10.02 -1.04 -11.91
CA ASP A 111 11.39 -1.03 -11.38
C ASP A 111 11.94 -2.45 -11.33
N LEU A 112 12.87 -2.74 -12.24
CA LEU A 112 13.53 -4.04 -12.32
C LEU A 112 14.53 -4.26 -11.17
N ASN A 113 15.14 -3.18 -10.65
CA ASN A 113 16.20 -3.30 -9.63
C ASN A 113 15.66 -3.81 -8.30
N ILE A 114 14.43 -3.43 -7.95
CA ILE A 114 13.76 -3.93 -6.74
C ILE A 114 13.53 -5.44 -6.83
N CYS A 115 13.21 -5.96 -8.02
CA CYS A 115 13.02 -7.40 -8.21
C CYS A 115 14.32 -8.21 -8.13
N THR A 116 15.48 -7.58 -8.40
CA THR A 116 16.78 -8.27 -8.45
C THR A 116 17.62 -8.11 -7.18
N TYR A 117 17.45 -7.01 -6.44
CA TYR A 117 18.31 -6.65 -5.30
C TYR A 117 17.53 -6.31 -4.01
N GLY A 118 16.21 -6.49 -4.02
CA GLY A 118 15.31 -6.20 -2.89
C GLY A 118 15.39 -7.21 -1.75
#